data_AF-A0AAU1CN88-F1
#
_entry.id   AF-A0AAU1CN88-F1
#
_cell.length_a   1.000
_cell.length_b   1.000
_cell.length_c   1.000
_cell.angle_alpha   90.00
_cell.angle_beta   90.00
_cell.angle_gamma   90.00
#
_symmetry.space_group_name_H-M   'P 1'
#
loop_
_entity.id
_entity.type
_entity.pdbx_description
1 polymer ?
#
loop_
_entity_poly.entity_id
_entity_poly.type
_entity_poly.pdbx_seq_one_letter_code
_entity_poly.pdbx_strand_id
1 'polypeptide(L)'
;MTDDQDDAQQVRDDLESAIGHYMTAVGSQLLDEGLPVAGISAYGAYDDDGQDDFGADVEGSVEFTCGFRRTEFGEGRDAGLLWCGVSGWCFFCIPEGSGQGLHESARWMGGGLTPDPGRVAAFFSDARLAPDFAGSGDRPFYRTSHTEPDALLERLAVFDADDGAAQPWDFAHRFASRRADAYGKRALSALTASEQDVVEVAVRRGELRALRTLLEYVEGSVPKGEAQELARRLASDLSLRARRGGRGVDEHCEAFVYASER
;
A
#
# COMPACT_ATOMS: atom_id res chain seq x y z
N MET A 1 -14.04 14.15 32.06
CA MET A 1 -13.81 12.87 31.37
C MET A 1 -14.02 11.82 32.43
N THR A 2 -14.97 10.94 32.16
CA THR A 2 -15.35 9.83 33.04
C THR A 2 -14.56 8.59 32.60
N ASP A 3 -14.19 7.70 33.53
CA ASP A 3 -13.41 6.49 33.27
C ASP A 3 -13.92 5.70 32.02
N ASP A 4 -15.24 5.63 31.80
CA ASP A 4 -15.86 4.98 30.63
C ASP A 4 -15.45 5.58 29.26
N GLN A 5 -15.14 6.88 29.20
CA GLN A 5 -14.70 7.56 27.96
C GLN A 5 -13.23 7.27 27.66
N ASP A 6 -12.43 7.13 28.71
CA ASP A 6 -11.00 6.83 28.59
C ASP A 6 -10.81 5.35 28.19
N ASP A 7 -11.64 4.45 28.73
CA ASP A 7 -11.67 3.03 28.35
C ASP A 7 -12.10 2.83 26.88
N ALA A 8 -13.16 3.52 26.44
CA ALA A 8 -13.61 3.44 25.05
C ALA A 8 -12.55 3.97 24.07
N GLN A 9 -11.87 5.08 24.41
CA GLN A 9 -10.79 5.61 23.57
C GLN A 9 -9.61 4.64 23.48
N GLN A 10 -9.23 4.00 24.58
CA GLN A 10 -8.17 3.00 24.59
C GLN A 10 -8.49 1.83 23.64
N VAL A 11 -9.72 1.30 23.69
CA VAL A 11 -10.13 0.21 22.79
C VAL A 11 -10.08 0.62 21.33
N ARG A 12 -10.46 1.86 21.00
CA ARG A 12 -10.36 2.39 19.62
C ARG A 12 -8.91 2.44 19.14
N ASP A 13 -8.01 2.95 19.97
CA ASP A 13 -6.59 3.09 19.65
C ASP A 13 -5.94 1.70 19.49
N ASP A 14 -6.29 0.75 20.35
CA ASP A 14 -5.81 -0.63 20.28
C ASP A 14 -6.31 -1.33 19.00
N LEU A 15 -7.59 -1.12 18.63
CA LEU A 15 -8.15 -1.66 17.39
C LEU A 15 -7.48 -1.05 16.17
N GLU A 16 -7.32 0.28 16.13
CA GLU A 16 -6.66 0.97 15.01
C GLU A 16 -5.23 0.45 14.83
N SER A 17 -4.49 0.30 15.92
CA SER A 17 -3.15 -0.28 15.94
C SER A 17 -3.13 -1.72 15.40
N ALA A 18 -3.97 -2.60 15.96
CA ALA A 18 -4.02 -4.02 15.58
C ALA A 18 -4.44 -4.21 14.12
N ILE A 19 -5.40 -3.41 13.64
CA ILE A 19 -5.80 -3.38 12.22
C ILE A 19 -4.63 -2.89 11.36
N GLY A 20 -3.96 -1.81 11.77
CA GLY A 20 -2.80 -1.26 11.08
C GLY A 20 -1.66 -2.28 10.91
N HIS A 21 -1.42 -3.10 11.94
CA HIS A 21 -0.46 -4.21 11.88
C HIS A 21 -0.89 -5.29 10.89
N TYR A 22 -2.17 -5.67 10.88
CA TYR A 22 -2.70 -6.60 9.90
C TYR A 22 -2.62 -6.05 8.46
N MET A 23 -2.97 -4.78 8.25
CA MET A 23 -2.83 -4.11 6.95
C MET A 23 -1.37 -4.02 6.51
N THR A 24 -0.45 -3.82 7.46
CA THR A 24 1.00 -3.85 7.18
C THR A 24 1.46 -5.23 6.72
N ALA A 25 0.95 -6.31 7.34
CA ALA A 25 1.27 -7.68 6.93
C ALA A 25 0.75 -7.97 5.51
N VAL A 26 -0.50 -7.63 5.22
CA VAL A 26 -1.10 -7.79 3.88
C VAL A 26 -0.40 -6.92 2.84
N GLY A 27 -0.18 -5.63 3.14
CA GLY A 27 0.53 -4.70 2.27
C GLY A 27 1.97 -5.16 1.98
N SER A 28 2.66 -5.74 2.96
CA SER A 28 4.00 -6.30 2.77
C SER A 28 3.98 -7.52 1.85
N GLN A 29 3.02 -8.44 2.02
CA GLN A 29 2.86 -9.59 1.13
C GLN A 29 2.60 -9.14 -0.32
N LEU A 30 1.73 -8.16 -0.54
CA LEU A 30 1.45 -7.60 -1.86
C LEU A 30 2.70 -6.93 -2.48
N LEU A 31 3.52 -6.26 -1.66
CA LEU A 31 4.80 -5.70 -2.11
C LEU A 31 5.79 -6.78 -2.52
N ASP A 32 5.86 -7.90 -1.79
CA ASP A 32 6.72 -9.04 -2.12
C ASP A 32 6.29 -9.72 -3.44
N GLU A 33 4.99 -9.69 -3.76
CA GLU A 33 4.43 -10.14 -5.06
C GLU A 33 4.63 -9.14 -6.21
N GLY A 34 5.34 -8.03 -5.97
CA GLY A 34 5.65 -7.05 -7.00
C GLY A 34 4.54 -6.03 -7.26
N LEU A 35 3.47 -6.02 -6.46
CA LEU A 35 2.35 -5.10 -6.66
C LEU A 35 2.72 -3.67 -6.21
N PRO A 36 2.20 -2.64 -6.88
CA PRO A 36 2.54 -1.26 -6.59
C PRO A 36 1.59 -0.68 -5.52
N VAL A 37 1.75 -1.16 -4.28
CA VAL A 37 1.04 -0.65 -3.12
C VAL A 37 1.50 0.78 -2.83
N ALA A 38 0.54 1.68 -2.65
CA ALA A 38 0.72 3.09 -2.34
C ALA A 38 0.50 3.39 -0.86
N GLY A 39 -0.42 2.72 -0.17
CA GLY A 39 -0.78 3.08 1.19
C GLY A 39 -1.52 1.98 1.91
N ILE A 40 -1.59 2.13 3.23
CA ILE A 40 -2.51 1.40 4.08
C ILE A 40 -3.25 2.40 4.97
N SER A 41 -4.48 2.06 5.35
CA SER A 41 -5.23 2.79 6.37
C SER A 41 -5.82 1.82 7.38
N ALA A 42 -6.04 2.31 8.59
CA ALA A 42 -6.73 1.61 9.65
C ALA A 42 -7.69 2.58 10.32
N TYR A 43 -8.84 2.09 10.74
CA TYR A 43 -9.88 2.85 11.40
C TYR A 43 -10.49 1.98 12.50
N GLY A 44 -10.22 2.34 13.75
CA GLY A 44 -10.58 1.55 14.94
C GLY A 44 -11.81 2.04 15.70
N ALA A 45 -12.49 3.09 15.23
CA ALA A 45 -13.62 3.69 15.95
C ALA A 45 -14.91 2.86 15.83
N TYR A 46 -14.92 1.73 16.54
CA TYR A 46 -16.00 0.73 16.51
C TYR A 46 -17.36 1.23 17.01
N ASP A 47 -17.44 2.41 17.60
CA ASP A 47 -18.64 3.02 18.17
C ASP A 47 -19.05 4.31 17.44
N ASP A 48 -18.51 4.54 16.24
CA ASP A 48 -18.97 5.60 15.34
C ASP A 48 -20.22 5.14 14.57
N ASP A 49 -21.40 5.53 15.08
CA ASP A 49 -22.71 5.30 14.42
C ASP A 49 -22.80 5.93 13.01
N GLY A 50 -21.88 6.84 12.65
CA GLY A 50 -21.80 7.43 11.31
C GLY A 50 -21.35 6.45 10.22
N GLN A 51 -20.83 5.28 10.60
CA GLN A 51 -20.40 4.20 9.68
C GLN A 51 -21.49 3.14 9.45
N ASP A 52 -22.66 3.28 10.10
CA ASP A 52 -23.78 2.33 10.02
C ASP A 52 -24.31 2.13 8.60
N ASP A 53 -24.16 3.14 7.72
CA ASP A 53 -24.56 3.04 6.31
C ASP A 53 -23.86 1.89 5.59
N PHE A 54 -22.68 1.47 6.06
CA PHE A 54 -21.94 0.31 5.55
C PHE A 54 -22.08 -0.94 6.46
N GLY A 55 -22.81 -0.85 7.58
CA GLY A 55 -22.89 -1.89 8.60
C GLY A 55 -21.49 -2.38 9.05
N ALA A 56 -20.52 -1.48 8.97
CA ALA A 56 -19.15 -1.68 9.38
C ALA A 56 -18.86 -0.77 10.56
N ASP A 57 -17.98 -1.25 11.43
CA ASP A 57 -17.62 -0.59 12.67
C ASP A 57 -16.13 -0.26 12.70
N VAL A 58 -15.30 -1.19 12.23
CA VAL A 58 -13.87 -0.95 12.04
C VAL A 58 -13.43 -1.42 10.66
N GLU A 59 -12.45 -0.73 10.11
CA GLU A 59 -12.04 -0.91 8.72
C GLU A 59 -10.54 -0.77 8.55
N GLY A 60 -10.03 -1.37 7.49
CA GLY A 60 -8.67 -1.17 7.02
C GLY A 60 -8.63 -1.28 5.52
N SER A 61 -7.69 -0.60 4.87
CA SER A 61 -7.57 -0.66 3.42
C SER A 61 -6.13 -0.78 2.96
N VAL A 62 -5.97 -1.33 1.76
CA VAL A 62 -4.72 -1.30 1.01
C VAL A 62 -4.96 -0.58 -0.30
N GLU A 63 -4.23 0.50 -0.49
CA GLU A 63 -4.34 1.37 -1.66
C GLU A 63 -3.22 1.07 -2.64
N PHE A 64 -3.53 1.03 -3.94
CA PHE A 64 -2.54 0.91 -5.01
C PHE A 64 -2.22 2.26 -5.65
N THR A 65 -1.07 2.39 -6.30
CA THR A 65 -0.73 3.64 -7.02
C THR A 65 -1.75 3.95 -8.10
N CYS A 66 -2.07 5.24 -8.29
CA CYS A 66 -3.05 5.67 -9.29
C CYS A 66 -2.69 5.20 -10.72
N GLY A 67 -1.40 5.19 -11.07
CA GLY A 67 -0.94 4.72 -12.38
C GLY A 67 -1.26 3.24 -12.61
N PHE A 68 -1.05 2.41 -11.60
CA PHE A 68 -1.41 0.99 -11.67
C PHE A 68 -2.93 0.80 -11.78
N ARG A 69 -3.72 1.46 -10.93
CA ARG A 69 -5.18 1.33 -10.97
C ARG A 69 -5.74 1.67 -12.35
N ARG A 70 -5.26 2.76 -12.95
CA ARG A 70 -5.66 3.17 -14.31
C ARG A 70 -5.26 2.18 -15.38
N THR A 71 -4.06 1.60 -15.27
CA THR A 71 -3.54 0.64 -16.25
C THR A 71 -4.30 -0.68 -16.19
N GLU A 72 -4.56 -1.18 -14.98
CA GLU A 72 -5.16 -2.50 -14.77
C GLU A 72 -6.68 -2.47 -14.88
N PHE A 73 -7.33 -1.44 -14.32
CA PHE A 73 -8.79 -1.39 -14.19
C PHE A 73 -9.45 -0.35 -15.09
N GLY A 74 -8.69 0.53 -15.74
CA GLY A 74 -9.17 1.57 -16.64
C GLY A 74 -9.16 2.98 -16.02
N GLU A 75 -9.19 4.01 -16.88
CA GLU A 75 -9.29 5.40 -16.42
C GLU A 75 -10.65 5.70 -15.78
N GLY A 76 -10.64 6.60 -14.80
CA GLY A 76 -11.85 7.03 -14.08
C GLY A 76 -12.48 5.93 -13.24
N ARG A 77 -11.67 5.03 -12.69
CA ARG A 77 -12.11 3.99 -11.75
C ARG A 77 -11.26 4.04 -10.50
N ASP A 78 -11.93 3.95 -9.36
CA ASP A 78 -11.28 3.69 -8.10
C ASP A 78 -11.32 2.21 -7.78
N ALA A 79 -10.20 1.65 -7.31
CA ALA A 79 -10.08 0.22 -7.08
C ALA A 79 -9.10 -0.05 -5.95
N GLY A 80 -9.47 -0.97 -5.07
CA GLY A 80 -8.68 -1.26 -3.88
C GLY A 80 -9.15 -2.51 -3.16
N LEU A 81 -8.42 -2.82 -2.09
CA LEU A 81 -8.80 -3.84 -1.13
C LEU A 81 -9.28 -3.15 0.13
N LEU A 82 -10.48 -3.52 0.57
CA LEU A 82 -11.05 -3.08 1.83
C LEU A 82 -11.24 -4.30 2.73
N TRP A 83 -10.84 -4.15 3.98
CA TRP A 83 -11.14 -5.07 5.05
C TRP A 83 -12.16 -4.42 5.98
N CYS A 84 -13.22 -5.17 6.27
CA CYS A 84 -14.27 -4.79 7.21
C CYS A 84 -14.26 -5.74 8.40
N GLY A 85 -14.30 -5.20 9.62
CA GLY A 85 -14.32 -5.97 10.86
C GLY A 85 -15.51 -6.92 11.01
N VAL A 86 -16.56 -6.77 10.20
CA VAL A 86 -17.77 -7.62 10.17
C VAL A 86 -17.68 -8.74 9.12
N SER A 87 -17.05 -8.45 7.98
CA SER A 87 -17.20 -9.25 6.76
C SER A 87 -15.87 -9.71 6.14
N GLY A 88 -14.74 -9.28 6.70
CA GLY A 88 -13.42 -9.58 6.16
C GLY A 88 -13.14 -8.78 4.89
N TRP A 89 -12.41 -9.40 3.96
CA TRP A 89 -11.90 -8.71 2.77
C TRP A 89 -12.89 -8.67 1.60
N CYS A 90 -12.93 -7.52 0.94
CA CYS A 90 -13.47 -7.37 -0.39
C CYS A 90 -12.51 -6.59 -1.30
N PHE A 91 -12.65 -6.85 -2.60
CA PHE A 91 -12.13 -6.00 -3.66
C PHE A 91 -13.27 -5.12 -4.17
N PHE A 92 -13.01 -3.86 -4.41
CA PHE A 92 -13.97 -2.97 -5.07
C PHE A 92 -13.34 -2.37 -6.33
N CYS A 93 -14.18 -2.13 -7.34
CA CYS A 93 -13.82 -1.39 -8.54
C CYS A 93 -15.00 -0.51 -8.95
N ILE A 94 -14.94 0.77 -8.60
CA ILE A 94 -16.05 1.71 -8.74
C ILE A 94 -15.71 2.70 -9.85
N PRO A 95 -16.54 2.85 -10.89
CA PRO A 95 -16.40 3.95 -11.83
C PRO A 95 -16.64 5.29 -11.14
N GLU A 96 -15.71 6.22 -11.27
CA GLU A 96 -15.79 7.58 -10.74
C GLU A 96 -17.07 8.27 -11.26
N GLY A 97 -17.82 8.91 -10.36
CA GLY A 97 -19.06 9.62 -10.73
C GLY A 97 -20.25 8.75 -11.10
N SER A 98 -20.15 7.41 -10.95
CA SER A 98 -21.27 6.50 -11.19
C SER A 98 -22.40 6.62 -10.16
N GLY A 99 -22.10 7.19 -8.99
CA GLY A 99 -23.01 7.17 -7.83
C GLY A 99 -23.17 5.78 -7.21
N GLN A 100 -22.47 4.75 -7.72
CA GLN A 100 -22.46 3.42 -7.13
C GLN A 100 -21.67 3.44 -5.83
N GLY A 101 -22.27 2.87 -4.79
CA GLY A 101 -21.62 2.67 -3.50
C GLY A 101 -20.68 1.46 -3.52
N LEU A 102 -19.85 1.36 -2.49
CA LEU A 102 -18.94 0.23 -2.32
C LEU A 102 -19.68 -1.11 -2.23
N HIS A 103 -20.90 -1.15 -1.66
CA HIS A 103 -21.72 -2.37 -1.62
C HIS A 103 -22.05 -2.97 -2.98
N GLU A 104 -22.34 -2.12 -3.97
CA GLU A 104 -22.81 -2.58 -5.29
C GLU A 104 -21.67 -3.12 -6.16
N SER A 105 -20.43 -2.71 -5.84
CA SER A 105 -19.23 -3.05 -6.59
C SER A 105 -18.30 -4.02 -5.85
N ALA A 106 -18.55 -4.25 -4.55
CA ALA A 106 -17.71 -5.10 -3.73
C ALA A 106 -17.84 -6.56 -4.12
N ARG A 107 -16.67 -7.19 -4.26
CA ARG A 107 -16.47 -8.61 -4.45
C ARG A 107 -15.82 -9.17 -3.20
N TRP A 108 -16.54 -10.00 -2.47
CA TRP A 108 -16.13 -10.52 -1.18
C TRP A 108 -15.30 -11.78 -1.32
N MET A 109 -14.11 -11.79 -0.72
CA MET A 109 -13.22 -12.94 -0.71
C MET A 109 -13.84 -14.14 0.04
N GLY A 110 -14.55 -13.85 1.12
CA GLY A 110 -14.96 -14.87 2.10
C GLY A 110 -13.77 -15.52 2.80
N GLY A 111 -14.03 -16.62 3.51
CA GLY A 111 -12.98 -17.38 4.20
C GLY A 111 -12.53 -16.83 5.56
N GLY A 112 -13.31 -15.94 6.17
CA GLY A 112 -13.14 -15.45 7.55
C GLY A 112 -12.79 -13.96 7.65
N LEU A 113 -12.69 -13.46 8.89
CA LEU A 113 -12.33 -12.07 9.18
C LEU A 113 -10.86 -11.78 8.90
N THR A 114 -9.96 -12.62 9.40
CA THR A 114 -8.51 -12.38 9.36
C THR A 114 -7.80 -13.50 8.60
N PRO A 115 -8.09 -13.70 7.29
CA PRO A 115 -7.36 -14.68 6.50
C PRO A 115 -5.87 -14.35 6.45
N ASP A 116 -5.05 -15.38 6.23
CA ASP A 116 -3.61 -15.23 6.01
C ASP A 116 -3.31 -14.22 4.88
N PRO A 117 -2.29 -13.34 5.04
CA PRO A 117 -1.92 -12.36 4.02
C PRO A 117 -1.71 -12.91 2.61
N GLY A 118 -1.12 -14.11 2.47
CA GLY A 118 -0.92 -14.75 1.18
C GLY A 118 -2.24 -15.13 0.49
N ARG A 119 -3.29 -15.46 1.27
CA ARG A 119 -4.62 -15.69 0.71
C ARG A 119 -5.27 -14.41 0.19
N VAL A 120 -5.05 -13.28 0.87
CA VAL A 120 -5.57 -11.96 0.42
C VAL A 120 -4.88 -11.55 -0.88
N ALA A 121 -3.57 -11.78 -0.98
CA ALA A 121 -2.81 -11.49 -2.19
C ALA A 121 -3.19 -12.39 -3.38
N ALA A 122 -3.43 -13.68 -3.14
CA ALA A 122 -3.99 -14.59 -4.14
C ALA A 122 -5.38 -14.14 -4.62
N PHE A 123 -6.26 -13.74 -3.69
CA PHE A 123 -7.56 -13.19 -4.02
C PHE A 123 -7.46 -11.92 -4.89
N PHE A 124 -6.53 -11.03 -4.59
CA PHE A 124 -6.31 -9.84 -5.41
C PHE A 124 -5.75 -10.18 -6.80
N SER A 125 -4.89 -11.20 -6.90
CA SER A 125 -4.42 -11.70 -8.19
C SER A 125 -5.57 -12.21 -9.07
N ASP A 126 -6.55 -12.90 -8.48
CA ASP A 126 -7.78 -13.30 -9.20
C ASP A 126 -8.61 -12.07 -9.62
N ALA A 127 -8.74 -11.07 -8.74
CA ALA A 127 -9.44 -9.82 -9.03
C ALA A 127 -8.80 -9.03 -10.18
N ARG A 128 -7.47 -9.08 -10.35
CA ARG A 128 -6.81 -8.47 -11.50
C ARG A 128 -7.15 -9.14 -12.83
N LEU A 129 -7.38 -10.44 -12.82
CA LEU A 129 -7.72 -11.20 -14.03
C LEU A 129 -9.19 -11.05 -14.42
N ALA A 130 -10.08 -11.07 -13.43
CA ALA A 130 -11.53 -10.97 -13.63
C ALA A 130 -12.20 -10.17 -12.50
N PRO A 131 -12.11 -8.82 -12.54
CA PRO A 131 -12.59 -7.94 -11.46
C PRO A 131 -14.04 -8.20 -11.05
N ASP A 132 -14.92 -8.43 -12.04
CA ASP A 132 -16.35 -8.61 -11.81
C ASP A 132 -16.72 -10.01 -11.26
N PHE A 133 -15.78 -10.96 -11.29
CA PHE A 133 -16.02 -12.37 -10.97
C PHE A 133 -15.18 -12.90 -9.82
N ALA A 134 -14.16 -12.17 -9.37
CA ALA A 134 -13.41 -12.57 -8.18
C ALA A 134 -14.32 -12.67 -6.97
N GLY A 135 -14.14 -13.70 -6.14
CA GLY A 135 -14.94 -13.92 -4.93
C GLY A 135 -16.46 -13.96 -5.18
N SER A 136 -17.23 -13.51 -4.19
CA SER A 136 -18.69 -13.52 -4.18
C SER A 136 -19.28 -12.11 -4.28
N GLY A 137 -20.44 -11.97 -4.93
CA GLY A 137 -21.26 -10.74 -4.78
C GLY A 137 -21.99 -10.69 -3.43
N ASP A 138 -22.16 -11.83 -2.77
CA ASP A 138 -22.82 -11.91 -1.48
C ASP A 138 -21.83 -11.61 -0.35
N ARG A 139 -22.16 -10.60 0.46
CA ARG A 139 -21.39 -10.21 1.64
C ARG A 139 -21.52 -11.25 2.76
N PRO A 140 -20.43 -11.84 3.25
CA PRO A 140 -20.45 -12.68 4.44
C PRO A 140 -20.53 -11.84 5.71
N PHE A 141 -21.10 -12.41 6.78
CA PHE A 141 -21.15 -11.78 8.10
C PHE A 141 -20.58 -12.74 9.14
N TYR A 142 -19.42 -12.39 9.71
CA TYR A 142 -18.68 -13.23 10.65
C TYR A 142 -18.78 -12.76 12.10
N ARG A 143 -19.17 -11.51 12.32
CA ARG A 143 -19.57 -10.97 13.62
C ARG A 143 -20.74 -9.99 13.47
N THR A 144 -21.27 -9.52 14.58
CA THR A 144 -22.21 -8.39 14.63
C THR A 144 -21.42 -7.09 14.79
N SER A 145 -21.81 -6.04 14.05
CA SER A 145 -21.16 -4.73 14.17
C SER A 145 -21.30 -4.15 15.58
N HIS A 146 -20.32 -3.36 16.01
CA HIS A 146 -20.23 -2.66 17.30
C HIS A 146 -20.22 -3.60 18.53
N THR A 147 -19.98 -4.89 18.32
CA THR A 147 -19.95 -5.89 19.40
C THR A 147 -18.62 -6.62 19.47
N GLU A 148 -18.26 -7.06 20.67
CA GLU A 148 -17.10 -7.92 20.95
C GLU A 148 -15.74 -7.36 20.44
N PRO A 149 -15.39 -6.09 20.74
CA PRO A 149 -14.11 -5.50 20.30
C PRO A 149 -12.90 -6.29 20.82
N ASP A 150 -12.96 -6.78 22.06
CA ASP A 150 -11.88 -7.59 22.67
C ASP A 150 -11.62 -8.89 21.90
N ALA A 151 -12.68 -9.57 21.45
CA ALA A 151 -12.55 -10.79 20.67
C ALA A 151 -11.95 -10.53 19.28
N LEU A 152 -12.16 -9.33 18.72
CA LEU A 152 -11.51 -8.91 17.49
C LEU A 152 -10.03 -8.58 17.71
N LEU A 153 -9.70 -7.89 18.82
CA LEU A 153 -8.32 -7.63 19.22
C LEU A 153 -7.53 -8.92 19.39
N GLU A 154 -8.07 -9.91 20.11
CA GLU A 154 -7.44 -11.22 20.29
C GLU A 154 -7.13 -11.91 18.95
N ARG A 155 -8.02 -11.76 17.96
CA ARG A 155 -7.80 -12.32 16.60
C ARG A 155 -6.72 -11.59 15.83
N LEU A 156 -6.61 -10.26 15.99
CA LEU A 156 -5.65 -9.43 15.28
C LEU A 156 -4.26 -9.44 15.96
N ALA A 157 -4.18 -9.77 17.25
CA ALA A 157 -2.95 -9.81 18.03
C ALA A 157 -1.86 -10.72 17.42
N VAL A 158 -2.23 -11.70 16.60
CA VAL A 158 -1.27 -12.56 15.88
C VAL A 158 -0.40 -11.80 14.86
N PHE A 159 -0.83 -10.61 14.44
CA PHE A 159 -0.11 -9.75 13.50
C PHE A 159 0.69 -8.64 14.18
N ASP A 160 0.54 -8.51 15.50
CA ASP A 160 1.40 -7.64 16.28
C ASP A 160 2.86 -8.11 16.15
N ALA A 161 3.79 -7.17 16.00
CA ALA A 161 5.20 -7.55 16.00
C ALA A 161 5.68 -7.58 17.45
N ASP A 162 6.07 -8.77 17.89
CA ASP A 162 6.74 -9.03 19.17
C ASP A 162 8.18 -8.46 19.20
N ASP A 163 8.40 -7.29 18.61
CA ASP A 163 9.67 -6.57 18.55
C ASP A 163 9.75 -5.52 19.68
N GLY A 164 9.35 -5.91 20.89
CA GLY A 164 9.81 -5.38 22.19
C GLY A 164 9.74 -3.87 22.50
N ALA A 165 9.26 -3.00 21.61
CA ALA A 165 9.27 -1.55 21.81
C ALA A 165 8.33 -0.75 20.87
N ALA A 166 7.29 -1.35 20.30
CA ALA A 166 6.44 -0.65 19.33
C ALA A 166 5.35 0.19 20.03
N GLN A 167 5.36 1.51 19.77
CA GLN A 167 4.20 2.36 20.07
C GLN A 167 3.04 2.03 19.10
N PRO A 168 1.78 2.36 19.42
CA PRO A 168 0.61 2.09 18.56
C PRO A 168 0.75 2.59 17.10
N TRP A 169 1.57 3.61 16.86
CA TRP A 169 1.84 4.22 15.55
C TRP A 169 2.94 3.51 14.72
N ASP A 170 3.50 2.42 15.23
CA ASP A 170 4.65 1.75 14.61
C ASP A 170 4.31 1.08 13.27
N PHE A 171 3.05 0.65 13.08
CA PHE A 171 2.64 0.00 11.83
C PHE A 171 2.85 0.88 10.60
N ALA A 172 2.54 2.18 10.68
CA ALA A 172 2.70 3.12 9.56
C ALA A 172 4.18 3.31 9.19
N HIS A 173 5.05 3.37 10.19
CA HIS A 173 6.49 3.47 10.00
C HIS A 173 7.09 2.17 9.41
N ARG A 174 6.67 1.02 9.95
CA ARG A 174 7.04 -0.31 9.43
C ARG A 174 6.61 -0.48 7.99
N PHE A 175 5.37 -0.14 7.66
CA PHE A 175 4.88 -0.18 6.28
C PHE A 175 5.65 0.78 5.37
N ALA A 176 5.89 2.02 5.80
CA ALA A 176 6.67 2.98 5.02
C ALA A 176 8.09 2.48 4.70
N SER A 177 8.75 1.84 5.68
CA SER A 177 10.07 1.24 5.52
C SER A 177 10.03 0.04 4.57
N ARG A 178 9.07 -0.89 4.75
CA ARG A 178 8.87 -2.04 3.85
C ARG A 178 8.58 -1.61 2.41
N ARG A 179 7.75 -0.59 2.23
CA ARG A 179 7.46 0.00 0.93
C ARG A 179 8.71 0.59 0.31
N ALA A 180 9.48 1.39 1.05
CA ALA A 180 10.73 1.98 0.56
C ALA A 180 11.73 0.90 0.12
N ASP A 181 11.91 -0.15 0.91
CA ASP A 181 12.80 -1.27 0.58
C ASP A 181 12.32 -2.03 -0.67
N ALA A 182 11.03 -2.34 -0.76
CA ALA A 182 10.47 -3.04 -1.93
C ALA A 182 10.68 -2.24 -3.23
N TYR A 183 10.41 -0.94 -3.23
CA TYR A 183 10.67 -0.09 -4.40
C TYR A 183 12.17 0.12 -4.66
N GLY A 184 13.00 0.18 -3.62
CA GLY A 184 14.46 0.21 -3.73
C GLY A 184 14.99 -1.01 -4.48
N LYS A 185 14.61 -2.22 -4.05
CA LYS A 185 14.97 -3.48 -4.70
C LYS A 185 14.50 -3.56 -6.16
N ARG A 186 13.28 -3.10 -6.44
CA ARG A 186 12.75 -3.05 -7.82
C ARG A 186 13.57 -2.12 -8.70
N ALA A 187 13.94 -0.94 -8.19
CA ALA A 187 14.79 0.00 -8.91
C ALA A 187 16.21 -0.55 -9.12
N LEU A 188 16.81 -1.21 -8.12
CA LEU A 188 18.08 -1.93 -8.27
C LEU A 188 17.99 -2.97 -9.38
N SER A 189 16.97 -3.83 -9.33
CA SER A 189 16.75 -4.90 -10.30
C SER A 189 16.56 -4.36 -11.72
N ALA A 190 15.87 -3.22 -11.87
CA ALA A 190 15.71 -2.57 -13.17
C ALA A 190 17.03 -1.99 -13.71
N LEU A 191 17.86 -1.42 -12.83
CA LEU A 191 19.18 -0.89 -13.21
C LEU A 191 20.17 -1.99 -13.59
N THR A 192 20.05 -3.19 -13.03
CA THR A 192 20.97 -4.32 -13.27
C THR A 192 20.40 -5.40 -14.18
N ALA A 193 19.22 -5.17 -14.79
CA ALA A 193 18.63 -6.11 -15.73
C ALA A 193 19.60 -6.41 -16.89
N SER A 194 19.64 -7.66 -17.36
CA SER A 194 20.60 -8.10 -18.39
C SER A 194 20.42 -7.42 -19.74
N GLU A 195 19.21 -6.95 -20.02
CA GLU A 195 18.85 -6.21 -21.23
C GLU A 195 18.69 -4.73 -20.88
N GLN A 196 19.73 -3.93 -21.16
CA GLN A 196 19.73 -2.48 -20.96
C GLN A 196 19.70 -1.78 -22.32
N ASP A 197 18.52 -1.59 -22.87
CA ASP A 197 18.36 -0.81 -24.10
C ASP A 197 18.44 0.70 -23.80
N VAL A 198 19.23 1.40 -24.61
CA VAL A 198 19.28 2.86 -24.56
C VAL A 198 18.05 3.44 -25.25
N VAL A 199 17.20 4.12 -24.47
CA VAL A 199 16.01 4.81 -24.98
C VAL A 199 16.25 6.32 -25.00
N GLU A 200 16.13 6.93 -26.19
CA GLU A 200 16.17 8.39 -26.33
C GLU A 200 14.80 9.00 -25.97
N VAL A 201 14.76 9.77 -24.89
CA VAL A 201 13.56 10.52 -24.47
C VAL A 201 13.85 12.01 -24.54
N ALA A 202 13.17 12.72 -25.43
CA ALA A 202 13.28 14.16 -25.54
C ALA A 202 12.58 14.84 -24.34
N VAL A 203 13.35 15.50 -23.48
CA VAL A 203 12.83 16.26 -22.33
C VAL A 203 13.24 17.73 -22.41
N ARG A 204 12.34 18.63 -22.01
CA ARG A 204 12.65 20.05 -21.84
C ARG A 204 13.56 20.22 -20.62
N ARG A 205 14.39 21.28 -20.64
CA ARG A 205 15.23 21.62 -19.48
C ARG A 205 14.43 21.82 -18.18
N GLY A 206 13.22 22.35 -18.29
CA GLY A 206 12.30 22.49 -17.16
C GLY A 206 11.85 21.15 -16.58
N GLU A 207 11.51 20.18 -17.44
CA GLU A 207 11.08 18.84 -17.05
C GLU A 207 12.20 18.08 -16.34
N LEU A 208 13.42 18.14 -16.88
CA LEU A 208 14.58 17.53 -16.23
C LEU A 208 14.89 18.16 -14.86
N ARG A 209 14.72 19.48 -14.73
CA ARG A 209 14.86 20.17 -13.44
C ARG A 209 13.78 19.72 -12.45
N ALA A 210 12.53 19.60 -12.91
CA ALA A 210 11.43 19.12 -12.08
C ALA A 210 11.66 17.69 -11.59
N LEU A 211 12.08 16.77 -12.48
CA LEU A 211 12.41 15.39 -12.12
C LEU A 211 13.52 15.32 -11.05
N ARG A 212 14.56 16.14 -11.18
CA ARG A 212 15.62 16.21 -10.17
C ARG A 212 15.12 16.71 -8.83
N THR A 213 14.29 17.76 -8.81
CA THR A 213 13.69 18.26 -7.56
C THR A 213 12.76 17.22 -6.93
N LEU A 214 12.06 16.41 -7.73
CA LEU A 214 11.28 15.28 -7.21
C LEU A 214 12.17 14.20 -6.58
N LEU A 215 13.30 13.86 -7.21
CA LEU A 215 14.25 12.91 -6.63
C LEU A 215 14.88 13.42 -5.33
N GLU A 216 15.21 14.71 -5.26
CA GLU A 216 15.68 15.36 -4.03
C GLU A 216 14.62 15.33 -2.92
N TYR A 217 13.34 15.53 -3.28
CA TYR A 217 12.22 15.38 -2.34
C TYR A 217 12.09 13.93 -1.84
N VAL A 218 12.19 12.95 -2.73
CA VAL A 218 12.15 11.53 -2.38
C VAL A 218 13.30 11.18 -1.44
N GLU A 219 14.54 11.59 -1.75
CA GLU A 219 15.72 11.41 -0.89
C GLU A 219 15.47 11.95 0.53
N GLY A 220 14.83 13.11 0.66
CA GLY A 220 14.51 13.71 1.96
C GLY A 220 13.30 13.11 2.69
N SER A 221 12.44 12.37 2.00
CA SER A 221 11.13 11.91 2.54
C SER A 221 11.07 10.42 2.85
N VAL A 222 11.90 9.59 2.18
CA VAL A 222 11.92 8.15 2.43
C VAL A 222 12.81 7.80 3.63
N PRO A 223 12.51 6.72 4.37
CA PRO A 223 13.42 6.20 5.39
C PRO A 223 14.83 5.93 4.84
N LYS A 224 15.85 5.99 5.70
CA LYS A 224 17.23 5.68 5.31
C LYS A 224 17.31 4.25 4.80
N GLY A 225 17.78 4.06 3.57
CA GLY A 225 17.80 2.75 2.92
C GLY A 225 18.11 2.83 1.43
N GLU A 226 17.80 1.75 0.71
CA GLU A 226 18.11 1.61 -0.72
C GLU A 226 17.43 2.68 -1.57
N ALA A 227 16.14 2.95 -1.33
CA ALA A 227 15.39 3.96 -2.08
C ALA A 227 15.96 5.37 -1.92
N GLN A 228 16.42 5.73 -0.72
CA GLN A 228 17.05 7.04 -0.47
C GLN A 228 18.32 7.20 -1.30
N GLU A 229 19.22 6.22 -1.21
CA GLU A 229 20.52 6.26 -1.87
C GLU A 229 20.37 6.21 -3.40
N LEU A 230 19.39 5.44 -3.90
CA LEU A 230 19.05 5.41 -5.32
C LEU A 230 18.51 6.75 -5.81
N ALA A 231 17.60 7.41 -5.08
CA ALA A 231 17.09 8.71 -5.46
C ALA A 231 18.22 9.75 -5.61
N ARG A 232 19.14 9.76 -4.64
CA ARG A 232 20.34 10.62 -4.64
C ARG A 232 21.23 10.34 -5.86
N ARG A 233 21.57 9.08 -6.12
CA ARG A 233 22.46 8.69 -7.22
C ARG A 233 21.82 8.90 -8.59
N LEU A 234 20.54 8.61 -8.75
CA LEU A 234 19.79 8.91 -9.98
C LEU A 234 19.76 10.40 -10.28
N ALA A 235 19.59 11.25 -9.25
CA ALA A 235 19.65 12.70 -9.42
C ALA A 235 21.05 13.17 -9.88
N SER A 236 22.12 12.56 -9.35
CA SER A 236 23.50 12.81 -9.79
C SER A 236 23.71 12.41 -11.25
N ASP A 237 23.28 11.21 -11.63
CA ASP A 237 23.42 10.67 -13.00
C ASP A 237 22.70 11.53 -14.03
N LEU A 238 21.45 11.91 -13.74
CA LEU A 238 20.69 12.82 -14.60
C LEU A 238 21.37 14.19 -14.74
N SER A 239 22.03 14.67 -13.67
CA SER A 239 22.79 15.93 -13.69
C SER A 239 24.04 15.85 -14.57
N LEU A 240 24.75 14.73 -14.52
CA LEU A 240 25.94 14.47 -15.33
C LEU A 240 25.57 14.35 -16.81
N ARG A 241 24.52 13.57 -17.13
CA ARG A 241 24.00 13.40 -18.50
C ARG A 241 23.53 14.73 -19.10
N ALA A 242 22.84 15.57 -18.31
CA ALA A 242 22.42 16.91 -18.73
C ALA A 242 23.60 17.80 -19.16
N ARG A 243 24.78 17.64 -18.55
CA ARG A 243 25.98 18.42 -18.85
C ARG A 243 26.77 17.85 -20.03
N ARG A 244 26.85 16.51 -20.15
CA ARG A 244 27.63 15.80 -21.17
C ARG A 244 26.89 15.64 -22.51
N GLY A 245 25.56 15.77 -22.53
CA GLY A 245 24.74 15.51 -23.71
C GLY A 245 24.68 14.02 -24.05
N GLY A 246 24.32 13.69 -25.31
CA GLY A 246 24.11 12.29 -25.75
C GLY A 246 25.30 11.34 -25.56
N ARG A 247 26.53 11.87 -25.48
CA ARG A 247 27.74 11.06 -25.21
C ARG A 247 27.81 10.46 -23.81
N GLY A 248 27.01 10.93 -22.86
CA GLY A 248 26.97 10.41 -21.48
C GLY A 248 25.86 9.37 -21.24
N VAL A 249 25.12 8.98 -22.28
CA VAL A 249 24.01 8.03 -22.15
C VAL A 249 24.53 6.59 -22.04
N ASP A 250 25.57 6.26 -22.79
CA ASP A 250 26.23 4.93 -22.77
C ASP A 250 27.13 4.72 -21.55
N GLU A 251 27.45 5.80 -20.82
CA GLU A 251 28.22 5.72 -19.58
C GLU A 251 27.28 5.43 -18.41
N HIS A 252 27.33 4.19 -17.92
CA HIS A 252 26.81 3.85 -16.61
C HIS A 252 27.58 4.62 -15.54
N CYS A 253 26.88 5.47 -14.79
CA CYS A 253 27.46 6.38 -13.79
C CYS A 253 27.20 5.84 -12.37
N GLU A 254 26.75 6.67 -11.44
CA GLU A 254 26.72 6.37 -10.01
C GLU A 254 25.62 5.37 -9.62
N ALA A 255 24.42 5.48 -10.21
CA ALA A 255 23.28 4.64 -9.83
C ALA A 255 23.44 3.20 -10.30
N PHE A 256 23.94 3.00 -11.52
CA PHE A 256 24.23 1.67 -12.04
C PHE A 256 25.39 0.99 -11.28
N VAL A 257 26.48 1.73 -11.04
CA VAL A 257 27.63 1.20 -10.28
C VAL A 257 27.17 0.78 -8.88
N TYR A 258 26.40 1.63 -8.19
CA TYR A 258 25.81 1.27 -6.91
C TYR A 258 25.00 -0.02 -6.97
N ALA A 259 24.13 -0.12 -7.98
CA ALA A 259 23.23 -1.25 -8.11
C ALA A 259 23.98 -2.55 -8.41
N SER A 260 25.09 -2.47 -9.15
CA SER A 260 25.93 -3.63 -9.49
C SER A 260 26.81 -4.13 -8.34
N GLU A 261 27.03 -3.31 -7.32
CA GLU A 261 27.84 -3.64 -6.13
C GLU A 261 27.02 -4.30 -5.00
N ARG A 262 25.71 -4.50 -5.19
CA ARG A 262 24.76 -4.98 -4.19
C ARG A 262 24.27 -6.40 -4.46
#